data_AF-N0DUD5-F1
#
_entry.id   AF-N0DUD5-F1
#
_cell.length_a   1.000
_cell.length_b   1.000
_cell.length_c   1.000
_cell.angle_alpha   90.00
_cell.angle_beta   90.00
_cell.angle_gamma   90.00
#
_symmetry.space_group_name_H-M   'P 1'
#
loop_
_entity.id
_entity.type
_entity.pdbx_description
1 polymer ?
#
loop_
_entity_poly.entity_id
_entity_poly.type
_entity_poly.pdbx_seq_one_letter_code
_entity_poly.pdbx_strand_id
1 'polypeptide(L)'
;MCQTRCIFLGQPLTTPLGGFIVGLLLSYYFSDIAEYRNRPIFVYINSCGGAIMAGLSIYDTIMKIKERVYTTGLGIVASTSTLVLIAGAYSFRYAAPNSRIMIHQPRARIRHEAAWRFVRNAEFVTQLRKHLLHCYAMRTPQHEPFIDRALDVYTFMSPEEAINFGLVDRIGLANWAPNKEDPPFEIPEEGNEGFELAPPMVLEAGRISRRIRLENPKLKVKRIVGVSYLDELREYEKQLRKQKEIELRRQKRERKEEERDEEE
;
A
#
# COMPACT_ATOMS: atom_id res chain seq x y z
N MET A 1 13.14 -16.04 -25.05
CA MET A 1 12.35 -14.95 -24.44
C MET A 1 11.10 -15.59 -23.87
N CYS A 2 10.90 -15.53 -22.56
CA CYS A 2 9.83 -16.26 -21.87
C CYS A 2 8.47 -15.99 -22.53
N GLN A 3 7.79 -17.04 -23.00
CA GLN A 3 6.41 -16.99 -23.52
C GLN A 3 5.39 -16.53 -22.45
N THR A 4 5.83 -16.43 -21.20
CA THR A 4 5.04 -16.04 -20.04
C THR A 4 5.26 -14.56 -19.73
N ARG A 5 4.19 -13.75 -19.68
CA ARG A 5 4.21 -12.33 -19.25
C ARG A 5 4.42 -12.22 -17.75
N CYS A 6 5.59 -12.64 -17.29
CA CYS A 6 5.96 -12.77 -15.89
C CYS A 6 7.23 -11.96 -15.62
N ILE A 7 7.20 -11.15 -14.57
CA ILE A 7 8.31 -10.36 -14.07
C ILE A 7 8.57 -10.80 -12.63
N PHE A 8 9.82 -11.13 -12.31
CA PHE A 8 10.24 -11.43 -10.95
C PHE A 8 11.18 -10.35 -10.42
N LEU A 9 10.71 -9.59 -9.43
CA LEU A 9 11.49 -8.64 -8.65
C LEU A 9 12.02 -9.35 -7.40
N GLY A 10 13.15 -10.04 -7.53
CA GLY A 10 13.78 -10.82 -6.45
C GLY A 10 14.99 -10.16 -5.77
N GLN A 11 15.25 -8.88 -6.07
CA GLN A 11 16.46 -8.17 -5.63
C GLN A 11 16.10 -6.79 -5.05
N PRO A 12 17.02 -6.16 -4.28
CA PRO A 12 16.86 -4.75 -3.92
C PRO A 12 16.67 -3.86 -5.15
N LEU A 13 15.74 -2.90 -5.05
CA LEU A 13 15.45 -1.97 -6.14
C LEU A 13 16.61 -1.01 -6.35
N THR A 14 17.31 -1.16 -7.47
CA THR A 14 18.31 -0.21 -7.95
C THR A 14 17.76 0.54 -9.16
N THR A 15 18.34 1.71 -9.49
CA THR A 15 17.92 2.47 -10.68
C THR A 15 18.02 1.66 -11.98
N PRO A 16 19.11 0.89 -12.25
CA PRO A 16 19.18 0.04 -13.45
C PRO A 16 18.10 -1.04 -13.47
N LEU A 17 17.86 -1.73 -12.34
CA LEU A 17 16.81 -2.75 -12.26
C LEU A 17 15.41 -2.15 -12.46
N GLY A 18 15.15 -0.96 -11.89
CA GLY A 18 13.91 -0.24 -12.10
C GLY A 18 13.68 0.08 -13.57
N GLY A 19 14.69 0.61 -14.25
CA GLY A 19 14.63 0.87 -15.70
C GLY A 19 14.36 -0.39 -16.52
N PHE A 20 15.00 -1.51 -16.17
CA PHE A 20 14.76 -2.80 -16.83
C PHE A 20 13.32 -3.30 -16.66
N ILE A 21 12.79 -3.27 -15.43
CA ILE A 21 11.40 -3.68 -15.14
C ILE A 21 10.40 -2.79 -15.89
N VAL A 22 10.62 -1.47 -15.89
CA VAL A 22 9.79 -0.52 -16.67
C VAL A 22 9.85 -0.86 -18.16
N GLY A 23 11.03 -1.15 -18.72
CA GLY A 23 11.18 -1.56 -20.11
C GLY A 23 10.39 -2.83 -20.45
N LEU A 24 10.42 -3.85 -19.58
CA LEU A 24 9.63 -5.07 -19.75
C LEU A 24 8.11 -4.79 -19.68
N LEU A 25 7.67 -4.01 -18.69
CA LEU A 25 6.28 -3.62 -18.54
C LEU A 25 5.76 -2.89 -19.78
N LEU A 26 6.53 -1.92 -20.30
CA LEU A 26 6.19 -1.18 -21.51
C LEU A 26 6.22 -2.09 -22.75
N SER A 27 7.21 -2.96 -22.87
CA SER A 27 7.27 -3.95 -23.96
C SER A 27 6.03 -4.85 -23.97
N TYR A 28 5.58 -5.31 -22.81
CA TYR A 28 4.34 -6.07 -22.69
C TYR A 28 3.11 -5.22 -22.98
N TYR A 29 3.12 -3.93 -22.62
CA TYR A 29 1.99 -3.03 -22.85
C TYR A 29 1.82 -2.71 -24.35
N PHE A 30 2.90 -2.48 -25.09
CA PHE A 30 2.89 -2.16 -26.51
C PHE A 30 2.89 -3.39 -27.43
N SER A 31 2.97 -4.61 -26.87
CA SER A 31 2.94 -5.83 -27.68
C SER A 31 1.57 -6.03 -28.34
N ASP A 32 1.54 -6.04 -29.68
CA ASP A 32 0.34 -6.29 -30.49
C ASP A 32 0.05 -7.77 -30.75
N ILE A 33 0.75 -8.67 -30.06
CA ILE A 33 0.51 -10.12 -30.18
C ILE A 33 -0.91 -10.40 -29.66
N ALA A 34 -1.78 -10.91 -30.55
CA ALA A 34 -3.20 -11.12 -30.28
C ALA A 34 -3.45 -11.99 -29.02
N GLU A 35 -2.59 -12.99 -28.79
CA GLU A 35 -2.64 -13.86 -27.60
C GLU A 35 -2.42 -13.10 -26.27
N TYR A 36 -1.69 -11.98 -26.30
CA TYR A 36 -1.40 -11.15 -25.13
C TYR A 36 -2.40 -10.02 -24.94
N ARG A 37 -3.25 -9.74 -25.94
CA ARG A 37 -4.15 -8.58 -25.94
C ARG A 37 -5.19 -8.58 -24.82
N ASN A 38 -5.33 -9.65 -24.05
CA ASN A 38 -6.19 -9.74 -22.85
C ASN A 38 -5.59 -10.53 -21.67
N ARG A 39 -4.34 -10.99 -21.78
CA ARG A 39 -3.71 -11.74 -20.67
C ARG A 39 -3.14 -10.80 -19.61
N PRO A 40 -3.19 -11.16 -18.32
CA PRO A 40 -2.51 -10.38 -17.29
C PRO A 40 -0.98 -10.47 -17.41
N ILE A 41 -0.31 -9.47 -16.87
CA ILE A 41 1.12 -9.45 -16.57
C ILE A 41 1.25 -9.81 -15.10
N PHE A 42 2.01 -10.85 -14.80
CA PHE A 42 2.27 -11.29 -13.43
C PHE A 42 3.56 -10.65 -12.92
N VAL A 43 3.51 -10.06 -11.74
CA VAL A 43 4.67 -9.43 -11.08
C VAL A 43 4.84 -10.07 -9.71
N TYR A 44 5.85 -10.90 -9.59
CA TYR A 44 6.23 -11.54 -8.32
C TYR A 44 7.31 -10.72 -7.63
N ILE A 45 7.13 -10.44 -6.34
CA ILE A 45 7.94 -9.48 -5.59
C ILE A 45 8.49 -10.15 -4.35
N ASN A 46 9.82 -10.25 -4.25
CA ASN A 46 10.56 -10.58 -3.05
C ASN A 46 11.72 -9.60 -2.94
N SER A 47 11.51 -8.49 -2.24
CA SER A 47 12.46 -7.39 -2.21
C SER A 47 12.29 -6.56 -0.94
N CYS A 48 13.42 -6.27 -0.29
CA CYS A 48 13.51 -5.35 0.85
C CYS A 48 13.35 -3.86 0.45
N GLY A 49 13.05 -3.57 -0.82
CA GLY A 49 12.97 -2.22 -1.38
C GLY A 49 14.32 -1.72 -1.88
N GLY A 50 14.50 -0.40 -1.89
CA GLY A 50 15.72 0.23 -2.39
C GLY A 50 15.49 1.68 -2.83
N ALA A 51 15.99 2.04 -4.01
CA ALA A 51 15.86 3.37 -4.58
C ALA A 51 14.38 3.76 -4.75
N ILE A 52 13.97 4.84 -4.09
CA ILE A 52 12.58 5.34 -4.10
C ILE A 52 12.13 5.66 -5.53
N MET A 53 12.97 6.35 -6.29
CA MET A 53 12.65 6.72 -7.68
C MET A 53 12.49 5.51 -8.60
N ALA A 54 13.21 4.41 -8.35
CA ALA A 54 13.03 3.17 -9.10
C ALA A 54 11.70 2.49 -8.76
N GLY A 55 11.28 2.53 -7.49
CA GLY A 55 9.96 2.04 -7.08
C GLY A 55 8.82 2.87 -7.69
N LEU A 56 8.95 4.20 -7.66
CA LEU A 56 7.96 5.11 -8.23
C LEU A 56 7.84 4.97 -9.76
N SER A 57 8.95 4.80 -10.49
CA SER A 57 8.88 4.61 -11.94
C SER A 57 8.15 3.31 -12.32
N ILE A 58 8.37 2.23 -11.57
CA ILE A 58 7.62 0.98 -11.74
C ILE A 58 6.15 1.20 -11.37
N TYR A 59 5.87 1.84 -10.24
CA TYR A 59 4.51 2.16 -9.78
C TYR A 59 3.74 2.92 -10.87
N ASP A 60 4.28 4.02 -11.39
CA ASP A 60 3.64 4.83 -12.43
C ASP A 60 3.40 4.05 -13.72
N THR A 61 4.36 3.19 -14.09
CA THR A 61 4.24 2.34 -15.27
C THR A 61 3.10 1.33 -15.10
N ILE A 62 3.00 0.68 -13.94
CA ILE A 62 1.89 -0.24 -13.63
C ILE A 62 0.56 0.52 -13.63
N MET A 63 0.50 1.69 -12.99
CA MET A 63 -0.70 2.54 -12.96
C MET A 63 -1.14 2.97 -14.37
N LYS A 64 -0.19 3.20 -15.30
CA LYS A 64 -0.47 3.48 -16.70
C LYS A 64 -1.05 2.27 -17.44
N ILE A 65 -0.52 1.07 -17.18
CA ILE A 65 -0.97 -0.20 -17.79
C ILE A 65 -2.37 -0.60 -17.27
N LYS A 66 -2.73 -0.19 -16.06
CA LYS A 66 -4.02 -0.45 -15.38
C LYS A 66 -4.25 -1.93 -15.02
N GLU A 67 -5.52 -2.37 -15.02
CA GLU A 67 -6.12 -3.59 -14.43
C GLU A 67 -5.55 -4.94 -14.87
N ARG A 68 -4.46 -4.94 -15.64
CA ARG A 68 -3.84 -6.14 -16.21
C ARG A 68 -2.57 -6.56 -15.48
N VAL A 69 -2.15 -5.85 -14.44
CA VAL A 69 -0.95 -6.22 -13.68
C VAL A 69 -1.36 -6.88 -12.37
N TYR A 70 -1.03 -8.16 -12.21
CA TYR A 70 -1.32 -8.91 -10.98
C TYR A 70 -0.03 -9.01 -10.17
N THR A 71 -0.06 -8.55 -8.93
CA THR A 71 1.12 -8.50 -8.08
C THR A 71 1.05 -9.58 -7.02
N THR A 72 2.17 -10.23 -6.72
CA THR A 72 2.26 -11.25 -5.66
C THR A 72 3.48 -10.99 -4.81
N GLY A 73 3.28 -10.74 -3.52
CA GLY A 73 4.34 -10.68 -2.53
C GLY A 73 4.79 -12.07 -2.10
N LEU A 74 6.08 -12.34 -2.18
CA LEU A 74 6.75 -13.58 -1.77
C LEU A 74 7.80 -13.23 -0.72
N GLY A 75 7.96 -14.06 0.32
CA GLY A 75 9.01 -13.86 1.32
C GLY A 75 8.88 -12.50 2.02
N ILE A 76 9.67 -11.52 1.62
CA ILE A 76 9.56 -10.15 2.13
C ILE A 76 9.24 -9.14 1.03
N VAL A 77 8.27 -8.26 1.29
CA VAL A 77 8.00 -7.08 0.48
C VAL A 77 8.07 -5.87 1.39
N ALA A 78 9.16 -5.12 1.34
CA ALA A 78 9.39 -4.02 2.26
C ALA A 78 9.74 -2.70 1.56
N SER A 79 9.43 -1.58 2.21
CA SER A 79 9.84 -0.25 1.77
C SER A 79 9.33 0.04 0.36
N THR A 80 10.16 0.47 -0.58
CA THR A 80 9.72 0.88 -1.92
C THR A 80 9.12 -0.23 -2.78
N SER A 81 9.34 -1.51 -2.44
CA SER A 81 8.74 -2.62 -3.19
C SER A 81 7.25 -2.82 -2.85
N THR A 82 6.78 -2.34 -1.70
CA THR A 82 5.34 -2.34 -1.39
C THR A 82 4.56 -1.38 -2.30
N LEU A 83 5.19 -0.33 -2.81
CA LEU A 83 4.59 0.53 -3.84
C LEU A 83 4.28 -0.28 -5.09
N VAL A 84 5.23 -1.10 -5.54
CA VAL A 84 5.03 -2.02 -6.67
C VAL A 84 3.89 -3.00 -6.37
N LEU A 85 3.83 -3.53 -5.15
CA LEU A 85 2.76 -4.43 -4.72
C LEU A 85 1.37 -3.77 -4.80
N ILE A 86 1.21 -2.58 -4.21
CA ILE A 86 -0.08 -1.88 -4.19
C ILE A 86 -0.48 -1.33 -5.56
N ALA A 87 0.45 -1.16 -6.50
CA ALA A 87 0.17 -0.71 -7.86
C ALA A 87 -0.63 -1.75 -8.67
N GLY A 88 -0.51 -3.04 -8.32
CA GLY A 88 -1.25 -4.12 -8.99
C GLY A 88 -2.76 -3.91 -8.99
N ALA A 89 -3.45 -4.45 -9.98
CA ALA A 89 -4.90 -4.31 -10.14
C ALA A 89 -5.66 -4.67 -8.86
N TYR A 90 -6.66 -3.86 -8.49
CA TYR A 90 -7.51 -4.16 -7.33
C TYR A 90 -8.13 -5.55 -7.46
N SER A 91 -8.31 -6.23 -6.33
CA SER A 91 -8.73 -7.64 -6.24
C SER A 91 -7.71 -8.68 -6.74
N PHE A 92 -6.59 -8.24 -7.34
CA PHE A 92 -5.52 -9.08 -7.89
C PHE A 92 -4.13 -8.74 -7.31
N ARG A 93 -4.11 -8.24 -6.07
CA ARG A 93 -2.89 -8.10 -5.28
C ARG A 93 -2.83 -9.23 -4.27
N TYR A 94 -1.80 -10.05 -4.34
CA TYR A 94 -1.66 -11.28 -3.58
C TYR A 94 -0.49 -11.19 -2.61
N ALA A 95 -0.60 -11.88 -1.48
CA ALA A 95 0.48 -12.15 -0.55
C ALA A 95 0.59 -13.66 -0.34
N ALA A 96 1.77 -14.24 -0.50
CA ALA A 96 1.98 -15.65 -0.16
C ALA A 96 1.74 -15.88 1.35
N PRO A 97 1.29 -17.07 1.78
CA PRO A 97 0.95 -17.36 3.17
C PRO A 97 2.05 -17.06 4.20
N ASN A 98 3.31 -17.22 3.79
CA ASN A 98 4.47 -16.97 4.66
C ASN A 98 5.12 -15.59 4.42
N SER A 99 4.49 -14.73 3.61
CA SER A 99 5.09 -13.44 3.29
C SER A 99 4.99 -12.45 4.46
N ARG A 100 5.88 -11.46 4.46
CA ARG A 100 5.85 -10.30 5.36
C ARG A 100 5.89 -9.03 4.54
N ILE A 101 4.95 -8.14 4.82
CA ILE A 101 4.84 -6.85 4.15
C ILE A 101 5.27 -5.77 5.15
N MET A 102 6.17 -4.89 4.76
CA MET A 102 6.64 -3.82 5.64
C MET A 102 6.61 -2.46 4.98
N ILE A 103 5.97 -1.50 5.63
CA ILE A 103 6.00 -0.10 5.23
C ILE A 103 6.76 0.71 6.27
N HIS A 104 7.49 1.71 5.80
CA HIS A 104 8.17 2.69 6.63
C HIS A 104 8.42 3.95 5.79
N GLN A 105 8.67 5.05 6.47
CA GLN A 105 8.95 6.34 5.87
C GLN A 105 10.24 6.35 5.04
N PRO A 106 10.32 7.20 4.00
CA PRO A 106 11.53 7.32 3.21
C PRO A 106 12.68 7.87 4.05
N ARG A 107 13.91 7.49 3.69
CA ARG A 107 15.13 7.93 4.38
C ARG A 107 16.13 8.44 3.36
N ALA A 108 16.79 9.54 3.70
CA ALA A 108 18.01 9.96 3.01
C ALA A 108 19.22 9.70 3.91
N ARG A 109 20.29 9.19 3.32
CA ARG A 109 21.62 9.17 3.95
C ARG A 109 22.35 10.42 3.49
N ILE A 110 22.43 11.42 4.37
CA ILE A 110 23.15 12.67 4.13
C ILE A 110 24.45 12.60 4.95
N ARG A 111 25.61 12.72 4.31
CA ARG A 111 26.93 12.71 4.98
C ARG A 111 27.81 13.83 4.44
N HIS A 112 28.44 14.60 5.34
CA HIS A 112 29.42 15.63 5.02
C HIS A 112 28.97 16.63 3.93
N GLU A 113 27.72 17.07 3.98
CA GLU A 113 27.20 18.05 3.04
C GLU A 113 27.23 19.46 3.61
N ALA A 114 27.41 20.46 2.73
CA ALA A 114 27.21 21.86 3.10
C ALA A 114 25.79 22.09 3.64
N ALA A 115 25.62 23.02 4.58
CA ALA A 115 24.35 23.27 5.26
C ALA A 115 23.16 23.48 4.30
N TRP A 116 23.36 24.19 3.18
CA TRP A 116 22.32 24.41 2.18
C TRP A 116 21.86 23.12 1.48
N ARG A 117 22.77 22.15 1.24
CA ARG A 117 22.43 20.86 0.64
C ARG A 117 21.65 19.98 1.62
N PHE A 118 22.01 20.04 2.89
CA PHE A 118 21.28 19.36 3.95
C PHE A 118 19.82 19.84 4.01
N VAL A 119 19.59 21.15 4.05
CA VAL A 119 18.23 21.74 4.08
C VAL A 119 17.43 21.29 2.84
N ARG A 120 18.01 21.43 1.64
CA ARG A 120 17.35 21.03 0.39
C ARG A 120 17.01 19.53 0.34
N ASN A 121 17.90 18.69 0.84
CA ASN A 121 17.67 17.24 0.90
C ASN A 121 16.59 16.88 1.93
N ALA A 122 16.55 17.55 3.08
CA ALA A 122 15.50 17.36 4.07
C ALA A 122 14.11 17.77 3.54
N GLU A 123 14.03 18.89 2.83
CA GLU A 123 12.82 19.33 2.13
C GLU A 123 12.36 18.30 1.10
N PHE A 124 13.29 17.80 0.27
CA PHE A 124 12.98 16.78 -0.74
C PHE A 124 12.46 15.48 -0.12
N VAL A 125 13.06 14.99 0.97
CA VAL A 125 12.58 13.79 1.69
C VAL A 125 11.20 14.02 2.27
N THR A 126 10.93 15.21 2.81
CA THR A 126 9.62 15.57 3.34
C THR A 126 8.56 15.59 2.25
N GLN A 127 8.89 16.11 1.06
CA GLN A 127 8.01 16.08 -0.11
C GLN A 127 7.77 14.64 -0.58
N LEU A 128 8.82 13.81 -0.66
CA LEU A 128 8.70 12.40 -1.00
C LEU A 128 7.81 11.66 -0.01
N ARG A 129 7.94 11.91 1.29
CA ARG A 129 7.07 11.29 2.31
C ARG A 129 5.60 11.60 2.05
N LYS A 130 5.26 12.88 1.81
CA LYS A 130 3.89 13.30 1.49
C LYS A 130 3.37 12.61 0.23
N HIS A 131 4.22 12.49 -0.78
CA HIS A 131 3.86 11.80 -2.02
C HIS A 131 3.61 10.29 -1.80
N LEU A 132 4.48 9.61 -1.04
CA LEU A 132 4.29 8.20 -0.70
C LEU A 132 3.01 7.96 0.09
N LEU A 133 2.73 8.83 1.08
CA LEU A 133 1.49 8.81 1.84
C LEU A 133 0.27 8.87 0.90
N HIS A 134 0.29 9.79 -0.06
CA HIS A 134 -0.76 9.90 -1.06
C HIS A 134 -0.89 8.64 -1.93
N CYS A 135 0.21 8.04 -2.39
CA CYS A 135 0.18 6.78 -3.13
C CYS A 135 -0.52 5.66 -2.34
N TYR A 136 -0.20 5.51 -1.05
CA TYR A 136 -0.87 4.52 -0.20
C TYR A 136 -2.35 4.85 0.03
N ALA A 137 -2.68 6.10 0.31
CA ALA A 137 -4.07 6.53 0.52
C ALA A 137 -4.94 6.30 -0.74
N MET A 138 -4.37 6.50 -1.92
CA MET A 138 -5.05 6.25 -3.20
C MET A 138 -5.23 4.76 -3.53
N ARG A 139 -4.52 3.86 -2.85
CA ARG A 139 -4.45 2.42 -3.16
C ARG A 139 -4.91 1.52 -2.02
N THR A 140 -5.31 2.10 -0.91
CA THR A 140 -5.81 1.43 0.28
C THR A 140 -7.10 2.11 0.74
N PRO A 141 -7.97 1.44 1.49
CA PRO A 141 -9.17 2.07 2.03
C PRO A 141 -8.89 2.86 3.32
N GLN A 142 -7.62 3.01 3.70
CA GLN A 142 -7.22 3.64 4.96
C GLN A 142 -7.20 5.17 4.82
N HIS A 143 -7.54 5.85 5.91
CA HIS A 143 -7.45 7.30 5.98
C HIS A 143 -5.99 7.76 6.16
N GLU A 144 -5.62 8.88 5.54
CA GLU A 144 -4.21 9.35 5.48
C GLU A 144 -3.48 9.33 6.84
N PRO A 145 -3.99 9.96 7.92
CA PRO A 145 -3.30 9.93 9.21
C PRO A 145 -3.07 8.55 9.83
N PHE A 146 -3.86 7.53 9.47
CA PHE A 146 -3.58 6.16 9.91
C PHE A 146 -2.35 5.61 9.19
N ILE A 147 -2.27 5.82 7.87
CA ILE A 147 -1.14 5.42 7.04
C ILE A 147 0.13 6.18 7.48
N ASP A 148 0.01 7.48 7.76
CA ASP A 148 1.14 8.33 8.17
C ASP A 148 1.81 7.78 9.45
N ARG A 149 1.00 7.39 10.45
CA ARG A 149 1.52 6.72 11.67
C ARG A 149 2.13 5.37 11.37
N ALA A 150 1.52 4.58 10.50
CA ALA A 150 2.05 3.28 10.11
C ALA A 150 3.37 3.41 9.32
N LEU A 151 3.62 4.54 8.65
CA LEU A 151 4.90 4.82 8.00
C LEU A 151 5.98 5.25 9.00
N ASP A 152 5.62 5.88 10.12
CA ASP A 152 6.60 6.35 11.11
C ASP A 152 7.35 5.22 11.81
N VAL A 153 6.62 4.17 12.14
CA VAL A 153 7.19 2.95 12.71
C VAL A 153 7.48 1.95 11.59
N TYR A 154 8.47 1.10 11.78
CA TYR A 154 8.72 -0.02 10.86
C TYR A 154 7.58 -1.04 11.00
N THR A 155 6.46 -0.79 10.31
CA THR A 155 5.25 -1.60 10.44
C THR A 155 5.38 -2.85 9.59
N PHE A 156 5.70 -3.97 10.24
CA PHE A 156 5.62 -5.29 9.64
C PHE A 156 4.20 -5.84 9.78
N MET A 157 3.72 -6.48 8.72
CA MET A 157 2.40 -7.07 8.63
C MET A 157 2.52 -8.52 8.14
N SER A 158 1.76 -9.41 8.78
CA SER A 158 1.40 -10.71 8.21
C SER A 158 0.54 -10.52 6.93
N PRO A 159 0.34 -11.57 6.12
CA PRO A 159 -0.56 -11.49 4.96
C PRO A 159 -1.98 -11.07 5.34
N GLU A 160 -2.49 -11.56 6.48
CA GLU A 160 -3.82 -11.24 7.02
C GLU A 160 -3.89 -9.76 7.44
N GLU A 161 -2.89 -9.28 8.17
CA GLU A 161 -2.78 -7.87 8.56
C GLU A 161 -2.69 -6.97 7.33
N ALA A 162 -1.97 -7.39 6.29
CA ALA A 162 -1.84 -6.64 5.05
C ALA A 162 -3.16 -6.60 4.24
N ILE A 163 -4.00 -7.64 4.30
CA ILE A 163 -5.38 -7.61 3.77
C ILE A 163 -6.23 -6.60 4.55
N ASN A 164 -6.14 -6.61 5.88
CA ASN A 164 -6.88 -5.70 6.74
C ASN A 164 -6.46 -4.25 6.54
N PHE A 165 -5.16 -4.01 6.38
CA PHE A 165 -4.61 -2.71 5.98
C PHE A 165 -5.07 -2.32 4.57
N GLY A 166 -5.25 -3.30 3.67
CA GLY A 166 -5.65 -3.10 2.28
C GLY A 166 -4.48 -2.95 1.31
N LEU A 167 -3.27 -3.38 1.71
CA LEU A 167 -2.09 -3.46 0.84
C LEU A 167 -2.19 -4.60 -0.17
N VAL A 168 -2.88 -5.67 0.20
CA VAL A 168 -3.19 -6.83 -0.65
C VAL A 168 -4.66 -7.19 -0.53
N ASP A 169 -5.14 -8.00 -1.47
CA ASP A 169 -6.54 -8.40 -1.57
C ASP A 169 -6.75 -9.88 -1.21
N ARG A 170 -5.74 -10.74 -1.44
CA ARG A 170 -5.86 -12.20 -1.29
C ARG A 170 -4.57 -12.80 -0.74
N ILE A 171 -4.72 -13.88 0.03
CA ILE A 171 -3.59 -14.74 0.41
C ILE A 171 -3.46 -15.84 -0.66
N GLY A 172 -2.25 -16.06 -1.15
CA GLY A 172 -1.95 -17.03 -2.20
C GLY A 172 -0.98 -16.50 -3.24
N LEU A 173 -0.98 -17.13 -4.41
CA LEU A 173 -0.17 -16.75 -5.56
C LEU A 173 -1.07 -16.34 -6.71
N ALA A 174 -0.68 -15.31 -7.46
CA ALA A 174 -1.33 -14.98 -8.73
C ALA A 174 -0.98 -16.05 -9.78
N ASN A 175 -1.68 -17.17 -9.78
CA ASN A 175 -1.46 -18.20 -10.79
C ASN A 175 -1.92 -17.68 -12.17
N TRP A 176 -1.17 -18.04 -13.21
CA TRP A 176 -1.76 -18.29 -14.53
C TRP A 176 -2.73 -19.44 -14.30
N ALA A 177 -4.00 -19.12 -14.04
CA ALA A 177 -5.14 -20.01 -13.76
C ALA A 177 -4.79 -21.38 -13.14
N PRO A 178 -5.18 -21.68 -11.89
CA PRO A 178 -5.45 -23.08 -11.57
C PRO A 178 -6.58 -23.52 -12.52
N ASN A 179 -6.45 -24.68 -13.15
CA ASN A 179 -7.57 -25.28 -13.85
C ASN A 179 -8.76 -25.36 -12.86
N LYS A 180 -10.01 -25.37 -13.34
CA LYS A 180 -11.18 -25.64 -12.48
C LYS A 180 -11.10 -27.00 -11.74
N GLU A 181 -10.13 -27.83 -12.09
CA GLU A 181 -9.83 -29.15 -11.52
C GLU A 181 -8.74 -29.12 -10.46
N ASP A 182 -8.01 -28.00 -10.28
CA ASP A 182 -7.04 -27.91 -9.20
C ASP A 182 -7.77 -27.80 -7.86
N PRO A 183 -7.42 -28.64 -6.86
CA PRO A 183 -8.05 -28.55 -5.55
C PRO A 183 -7.81 -27.16 -4.97
N PRO A 184 -8.82 -26.55 -4.31
CA PRO A 184 -8.61 -25.31 -3.59
C PRO A 184 -7.44 -25.47 -2.62
N PHE A 185 -6.58 -24.46 -2.51
CA PHE A 185 -5.53 -24.44 -1.50
C PHE A 185 -6.19 -24.54 -0.12
N GLU A 186 -6.10 -25.71 0.51
CA GLU A 186 -6.64 -25.97 1.83
C GLU A 186 -5.75 -25.29 2.87
N ILE A 187 -6.33 -24.31 3.56
CA ILE A 187 -5.72 -23.70 4.75
C ILE A 187 -5.86 -24.74 5.87
N PRO A 188 -4.78 -25.16 6.55
CA PRO A 188 -4.87 -26.10 7.66
C PRO A 188 -5.90 -25.64 8.69
N GLU A 189 -6.85 -26.53 9.05
CA GLU A 189 -7.99 -26.20 9.91
C GLU A 189 -7.59 -25.88 11.36
N GLU A 190 -6.41 -26.31 11.79
CA GLU A 190 -5.92 -26.10 13.15
C GLU A 190 -5.50 -24.63 13.37
N GLY A 191 -6.38 -23.86 14.02
CA GLY A 191 -6.15 -22.47 14.44
C GLY A 191 -7.10 -21.44 13.83
N ASN A 192 -8.10 -21.85 13.05
CA ASN A 192 -8.91 -20.97 12.21
C ASN A 192 -10.28 -20.55 12.79
N GLU A 193 -10.51 -20.73 14.09
CA GLU A 193 -11.75 -20.30 14.75
C GLU A 193 -11.84 -18.76 14.80
N GLY A 194 -12.37 -18.15 13.73
CA GLY A 194 -12.69 -16.72 13.69
C GLY A 194 -12.29 -15.95 12.44
N PHE A 195 -11.85 -16.59 11.35
CA PHE A 195 -11.40 -15.85 10.15
C PHE A 195 -12.48 -15.77 9.07
N GLU A 196 -13.23 -14.67 9.01
CA GLU A 196 -13.97 -14.28 7.81
C GLU A 196 -12.99 -13.65 6.79
N LEU A 197 -12.93 -14.22 5.58
CA LEU A 197 -12.18 -13.64 4.46
C LEU A 197 -12.71 -12.23 4.18
N ALA A 198 -11.85 -11.22 4.28
CA ALA A 198 -12.25 -9.84 3.99
C ALA A 198 -12.80 -9.73 2.56
N PRO A 199 -13.97 -9.08 2.35
CA PRO A 199 -14.52 -8.94 1.01
C PRO A 199 -13.57 -8.17 0.09
N PRO A 200 -13.52 -8.53 -1.22
CA PRO A 200 -12.60 -7.92 -2.16
C PRO A 200 -12.85 -6.41 -2.31
N MET A 201 -11.77 -5.65 -2.50
CA MET A 201 -11.87 -4.23 -2.82
C MET A 201 -12.26 -4.03 -4.27
N VAL A 202 -13.31 -3.23 -4.49
CA VAL A 202 -13.83 -2.87 -5.79
C VAL A 202 -13.74 -1.34 -5.95
N LEU A 203 -13.30 -0.90 -7.12
CA LEU A 203 -13.31 0.50 -7.50
C LEU A 203 -14.67 0.81 -8.16
N GLU A 204 -15.55 1.55 -7.47
CA GLU A 204 -16.84 1.99 -8.02
C GLU A 204 -16.94 3.52 -7.96
N ALA A 205 -17.21 4.15 -9.11
CA ALA A 205 -17.40 5.61 -9.21
C ALA A 205 -16.28 6.46 -8.54
N GLY A 206 -15.02 5.99 -8.61
CA GLY A 206 -13.87 6.69 -8.01
C GLY A 206 -13.75 6.55 -6.49
N ARG A 207 -14.59 5.74 -5.84
CA ARG A 207 -14.48 5.37 -4.42
C ARG A 207 -14.08 3.90 -4.30
N ILE A 208 -13.11 3.62 -3.43
CA ILE A 208 -12.68 2.26 -3.10
C ILE A 208 -13.62 1.75 -2.01
N SER A 209 -14.31 0.63 -2.25
CA SER A 209 -15.21 0.02 -1.26
C SER A 209 -15.03 -1.50 -1.17
N ARG A 210 -15.30 -2.09 0.00
CA ARG A 210 -15.44 -3.55 0.14
C ARG A 210 -16.88 -3.93 -0.14
N ARG A 211 -17.11 -4.87 -1.07
CA ARG A 211 -18.48 -5.34 -1.38
C ARG A 211 -18.95 -6.34 -0.30
N ILE A 212 -19.74 -5.88 0.66
CA ILE A 212 -20.41 -6.76 1.63
C ILE A 212 -21.72 -7.26 0.98
N ARG A 213 -21.76 -8.49 0.45
CA ARG A 213 -23.05 -9.14 0.14
C ARG A 213 -23.61 -9.71 1.43
N LEU A 214 -24.65 -9.09 1.96
CA LEU A 214 -25.44 -9.61 3.08
C LEU A 214 -26.35 -10.75 2.56
N GLU A 215 -25.79 -11.95 2.36
CA GLU A 215 -26.58 -13.15 2.06
C GLU A 215 -27.07 -13.85 3.34
N ASN A 216 -27.63 -13.12 4.31
CA ASN A 216 -28.58 -13.69 5.29
C ASN A 216 -29.21 -12.62 6.20
N PRO A 217 -30.53 -12.38 6.16
CA PRO A 217 -31.18 -11.40 7.04
C PRO A 217 -31.34 -11.88 8.51
N LYS A 218 -30.87 -13.08 8.87
CA LYS A 218 -31.00 -13.65 10.23
C LYS A 218 -29.67 -13.90 10.98
N LEU A 219 -28.51 -13.64 10.37
CA LEU A 219 -27.22 -13.79 11.06
C LEU A 219 -26.92 -12.51 11.85
N LYS A 220 -27.13 -12.56 13.17
CA LYS A 220 -26.59 -11.55 14.10
C LYS A 220 -25.06 -11.63 14.04
N VAL A 221 -24.44 -10.58 13.53
CA VAL A 221 -22.99 -10.40 13.43
C VAL A 221 -22.33 -10.72 14.78
N LYS A 222 -21.60 -11.84 14.86
CA LYS A 222 -20.56 -12.00 15.88
C LYS A 222 -19.34 -11.25 15.37
N ARG A 223 -19.06 -10.09 15.98
CA ARG A 223 -17.81 -9.34 15.77
C ARG A 223 -16.64 -10.28 16.02
N ILE A 224 -15.81 -10.49 15.01
CA ILE A 224 -14.48 -11.05 15.20
C ILE A 224 -13.63 -9.92 15.81
N VAL A 225 -13.27 -10.12 17.08
CA VAL A 225 -12.53 -9.18 17.92
C VAL A 225 -11.04 -9.47 17.72
N GLY A 226 -10.40 -8.76 16.78
CA GLY A 226 -9.01 -8.34 16.94
C GLY A 226 -9.03 -7.04 17.73
N VAL A 227 -8.18 -6.89 18.73
CA VAL A 227 -8.16 -5.76 19.68
C VAL A 227 -8.33 -4.42 18.97
N SER A 228 -9.54 -3.90 19.10
CA SER A 228 -10.06 -2.55 18.94
C SER A 228 -9.43 -1.50 18.01
N TYR A 229 -9.36 -1.81 16.72
CA TYR A 229 -9.24 -0.80 15.65
C TYR A 229 -10.21 0.40 15.83
N LEU A 230 -11.43 0.13 16.34
CA LEU A 230 -12.42 1.18 16.63
C LEU A 230 -12.12 2.01 17.89
N ASP A 231 -11.51 1.43 18.94
CA ASP A 231 -11.12 2.23 20.12
C ASP A 231 -9.88 3.08 19.85
N GLU A 232 -8.93 2.57 19.05
CA GLU A 232 -7.78 3.35 18.62
C GLU A 232 -8.18 4.52 17.71
N LEU A 233 -9.14 4.30 16.79
CA LEU A 233 -9.75 5.36 15.99
C LEU A 233 -10.46 6.41 16.86
N ARG A 234 -11.23 5.97 17.85
CA ARG A 234 -11.93 6.88 18.79
C ARG A 234 -10.96 7.70 19.62
N GLU A 235 -9.89 7.09 20.12
CA GLU A 235 -8.88 7.80 20.89
C GLU A 235 -8.08 8.77 20.01
N TYR A 236 -7.81 8.41 18.75
CA TYR A 236 -7.18 9.30 17.78
C TYR A 236 -8.06 10.52 17.44
N GLU A 237 -9.35 10.31 17.16
CA GLU A 237 -10.29 11.42 16.92
C GLU A 237 -10.38 12.36 18.11
N LYS A 238 -10.34 11.82 19.32
CA LYS A 238 -10.32 12.58 20.56
C LYS A 238 -9.03 13.40 20.73
N GLN A 239 -7.88 12.83 20.41
CA GLN A 239 -6.60 13.55 20.40
C GLN A 239 -6.59 14.67 19.36
N LEU A 240 -7.12 14.42 18.15
CA LEU A 240 -7.20 15.41 17.09
C LEU A 240 -8.10 16.60 17.48
N ARG A 241 -9.25 16.34 18.11
CA ARG A 241 -10.12 17.38 18.66
C ARG A 241 -9.41 18.22 19.71
N LYS A 242 -8.66 17.57 20.60
CA LYS A 242 -7.89 18.25 21.66
C LYS A 242 -6.79 19.14 21.07
N GLN A 243 -6.08 18.68 20.03
CA GLN A 243 -5.07 19.48 19.34
C GLN A 243 -5.69 20.71 18.66
N LYS A 244 -6.80 20.52 17.93
CA LYS A 244 -7.53 21.63 17.30
C LYS A 244 -8.03 22.66 18.30
N GLU A 245 -8.50 22.23 19.48
CA GLU A 245 -8.90 23.16 20.55
C GLU A 245 -7.73 23.95 21.12
N ILE A 246 -6.57 23.32 21.31
CA ILE A 246 -5.36 23.99 21.79
C ILE A 246 -4.89 25.03 20.78
N GLU A 247 -4.88 24.68 19.50
CA GLU A 247 -4.47 25.57 18.41
C GLU A 247 -5.42 26.76 18.27
N LEU A 248 -6.74 26.53 18.35
CA LEU A 248 -7.74 27.59 18.34
C LEU A 248 -7.59 28.54 19.54
N ARG A 249 -7.26 28.01 20.73
CA ARG A 249 -7.01 28.84 21.93
C ARG A 249 -5.75 29.67 21.78
N ARG A 250 -4.71 29.14 21.14
CA ARG A 250 -3.47 29.85 20.85
C ARG A 250 -3.71 31.00 19.88
N GLN A 251 -4.38 30.74 18.75
CA GLN A 251 -4.73 31.77 17.76
C GLN A 251 -5.59 32.90 18.37
N LYS A 252 -6.51 32.57 19.29
CA LYS A 252 -7.31 33.57 20.01
C LYS A 252 -6.50 34.40 21.02
N ARG A 253 -5.38 33.89 21.53
CA ARG A 253 -4.48 34.65 22.41
C ARG A 253 -3.59 35.56 21.58
N GLU A 254 -3.01 35.05 20.51
CA GLU A 254 -2.19 35.82 19.56
C GLU A 254 -2.99 37.01 19.00
N ARG A 255 -4.24 36.80 18.54
CA ARG A 255 -5.10 37.91 18.09
C ARG A 255 -5.42 38.95 19.17
N LYS A 256 -5.54 38.54 20.43
CA LYS A 256 -5.83 39.46 21.54
C LYS A 256 -4.59 40.25 21.98
N GLU A 257 -3.40 39.71 21.74
CA GLU A 257 -2.14 40.41 21.93
C GLU A 257 -1.93 41.41 20.78
N GLU A 258 -2.17 41.01 19.54
CA GLU A 258 -2.16 41.90 18.36
C GLU A 258 -3.15 43.07 18.50
N GLU A 259 -4.40 42.80 18.92
CA GLU A 259 -5.41 43.86 19.16
C GLU A 259 -5.03 44.81 20.32
N ARG A 260 -4.23 44.36 21.28
CA ARG A 260 -3.75 45.22 22.38
C ARG A 260 -2.56 46.08 21.98
N ASP A 261 -1.67 45.54 21.18
CA ASP A 261 -0.50 46.26 20.65
C ASP A 261 -0.90 47.30 19.60
N GLU A 262 -2.10 47.19 18.99
CA GLU A 262 -2.67 48.21 18.09
C GLU A 262 -3.42 49.35 18.82
N GLU A 263 -3.78 49.18 20.11
CA GLU A 263 -4.49 50.17 20.94
C GLU A 263 -3.57 51.03 21.84
N GLU A 264 -2.28 50.67 22.00
CA GLU A 264 -1.22 51.46 22.69
C GLU A 264 -0.43 52.36 21.73
#